data_AF-A0A1Y6MF55-F1
#
_entry.id   AF-A0A1Y6MF55-F1
#
_cell.length_a   1.000
_cell.length_b   1.000
_cell.length_c   1.000
_cell.angle_alpha   90.00
_cell.angle_beta   90.00
_cell.angle_gamma   90.00
#
_symmetry.space_group_name_H-M   'P 1'
#
loop_
_entity.id
_entity.type
_entity.pdbx_description
1 polymer ?
#
loop_
_entity_poly.entity_id
_entity_poly.type
_entity_poly.pdbx_seq_one_letter_code
_entity_poly.pdbx_strand_id
1 'polypeptide(L)'
;MNIFSSFSLIFLCIITGCDDYNHIDYSSFNIDPEIITSKEQQGFIITDTYSPFKVPSDFTNLKNSSQLLINSNWLSNPHYLEDIYHLIYQFNQTHIDDSNVFVQSLYNSALIYKRNMIEVNILKRQLQDDVNNKLHYYQQEIALINTRLSIMDMNEEQHIENIAMIKNTIKEKQQYYAKLRRELKEELHAIKLNNDLIFTLISDLKFKYKAHDTINCSTYLGDYKKLNIVSPYACIYYNHDELITKVPVNHQKQINAIFDHYAPKLWHTMVELNGHFEPNYDKQVFDSYLQKDLVFANNNLAERRLMNIKPHPCDAIGLEIKQLKKLNLEMNADINRALLDDNDQINISTPSFYSKLAPLFTNGKIKDPIINFSLLCDNKNLIEKFTHKYAEKILNEYPKSLTFHIENNGTFTLPKIRAKHYKIVLNVNKNYSVIYNGHRVLTPPTDFTQTTPNTTTVQYDLNQLISQQLFEKWIDS
;
A
#
# COMPACT_ATOMS: atom_id res chain seq x y z
N MET A 1 48.88 79.97 -13.35
CA MET A 1 49.57 78.70 -13.66
C MET A 1 48.92 77.61 -12.85
N ASN A 2 48.50 76.57 -13.57
CA ASN A 2 47.76 75.38 -13.14
C ASN A 2 48.26 74.75 -11.83
N ILE A 3 47.36 74.10 -11.10
CA ILE A 3 47.22 72.63 -11.06
C ILE A 3 46.06 72.28 -10.10
N PHE A 4 45.08 71.51 -10.63
CA PHE A 4 44.36 70.37 -10.05
C PHE A 4 44.46 70.17 -8.52
N SER A 5 43.46 69.77 -7.74
CA SER A 5 42.20 69.02 -7.86
C SER A 5 41.71 68.94 -6.38
N SER A 6 40.50 68.60 -5.95
CA SER A 6 39.58 67.54 -6.30
C SER A 6 38.32 67.75 -5.44
N PHE A 7 37.21 67.23 -5.95
CA PHE A 7 35.98 66.89 -5.23
C PHE A 7 36.20 66.40 -3.79
N SER A 8 35.29 66.76 -2.89
CA SER A 8 34.84 65.79 -1.89
C SER A 8 33.33 65.90 -1.70
N LEU A 9 32.67 64.79 -2.06
CA LEU A 9 31.28 64.49 -1.79
C LEU A 9 31.01 64.62 -0.29
N ILE A 10 29.89 65.25 0.03
CA ILE A 10 29.18 65.04 1.30
C ILE A 10 28.65 63.61 1.25
N PHE A 11 29.46 62.67 1.72
CA PHE A 11 28.99 61.36 2.14
C PHE A 11 28.33 61.55 3.51
N LEU A 12 27.01 61.59 3.52
CA LEU A 12 26.20 61.29 4.71
C LEU A 12 26.49 59.83 5.08
N CYS A 13 27.55 59.63 5.86
CA CYS A 13 27.71 58.44 6.67
C CYS A 13 26.48 58.37 7.59
N ILE A 14 25.58 57.44 7.29
CA ILE A 14 24.64 56.93 8.28
C ILE A 14 25.53 56.32 9.37
N ILE A 15 25.71 57.07 10.45
CA ILE A 15 26.29 56.62 11.70
C ILE A 15 25.38 55.49 12.19
N THR A 16 25.77 54.25 11.94
CA THR A 16 25.24 53.10 12.67
C THR A 16 25.79 53.23 14.09
N GLY A 17 25.01 53.81 15.00
CA GLY A 17 25.37 53.87 16.41
C GLY A 17 25.57 52.45 16.96
N CYS A 18 26.79 52.15 17.40
CA CYS A 18 27.05 51.10 18.37
C CYS A 18 26.48 51.60 19.70
N ASP A 19 25.40 50.99 20.18
CA ASP A 19 24.83 51.29 21.49
C ASP A 19 25.56 50.41 22.54
N ASP A 20 26.27 51.10 23.43
CA ASP A 20 26.85 50.68 24.72
C ASP A 20 27.94 49.59 24.73
N TYR A 21 29.13 49.99 25.20
CA TYR A 21 30.20 49.09 25.60
C TYR A 21 29.80 48.45 26.93
N ASN A 22 29.61 47.13 26.93
CA ASN A 22 29.18 46.39 28.12
C ASN A 22 30.32 45.52 28.65
N HIS A 23 30.23 45.13 29.92
CA HIS A 23 31.25 44.32 30.59
C HIS A 23 30.63 43.29 31.53
N ILE A 24 31.17 42.07 31.56
CA ILE A 24 30.87 41.03 32.56
C ILE A 24 32.00 40.95 33.60
N ASP A 25 31.64 41.18 34.86
CA ASP A 25 32.57 41.07 35.98
C ASP A 25 32.66 39.61 36.45
N TYR A 26 33.58 38.85 35.86
CA TYR A 26 33.87 37.47 36.22
C TYR A 26 34.19 37.29 37.71
N SER A 27 34.84 38.28 38.34
CA SER A 27 35.24 38.20 39.75
C SER A 27 34.05 38.20 40.69
N SER A 28 33.03 39.02 40.40
CA SER A 28 31.78 39.04 41.16
C SER A 28 31.05 37.70 41.13
N PHE A 29 31.27 36.90 40.08
CA PHE A 29 30.69 35.58 39.90
C PHE A 29 31.58 34.44 40.42
N ASN A 30 32.71 34.77 41.05
CA ASN A 30 33.76 33.82 41.47
C ASN A 30 34.26 32.92 40.32
N ILE A 31 34.35 33.47 39.11
CA ILE A 31 34.86 32.76 37.94
C ILE A 31 36.35 33.07 37.81
N ASP A 32 37.17 32.03 37.83
CA ASP A 32 38.62 32.15 37.65
C ASP A 32 38.95 32.59 36.21
N PRO A 33 39.58 33.77 36.01
CA PRO A 33 39.96 34.27 34.70
C PRO A 33 40.94 33.35 33.96
N GLU A 34 41.76 32.57 34.66
CA GLU A 34 42.73 31.66 34.03
C GLU A 34 42.04 30.54 33.23
N ILE A 35 40.84 30.13 33.65
CA ILE A 35 40.01 29.08 33.01
C ILE A 35 39.40 29.55 31.67
N ILE A 36 39.32 30.87 31.46
CA ILE A 36 38.62 31.51 30.34
C ILE A 36 39.47 31.55 29.05
N THR A 37 40.79 31.45 29.19
CA THR A 37 41.80 31.88 28.19
C THR A 37 41.87 31.12 26.86
N SER A 38 41.03 30.10 26.61
CA SER A 38 41.19 29.21 25.44
C SER A 38 39.93 28.97 24.59
N LYS A 39 38.77 29.56 24.92
CA LYS A 39 37.53 29.34 24.15
C LYS A 39 36.89 30.67 23.74
N GLU A 40 36.38 30.73 22.52
CA GLU A 40 35.52 31.84 22.10
C GLU A 40 34.30 31.91 23.01
N GLN A 41 34.17 33.02 23.72
CA GLN A 41 32.99 33.30 24.53
C GLN A 41 31.94 33.99 23.67
N GLN A 42 30.68 33.62 23.87
CA GLN A 42 29.58 34.07 23.03
C GLN A 42 28.38 34.42 23.89
N GLY A 43 27.69 35.48 23.49
CA GLY A 43 26.44 35.92 24.05
C GLY A 43 25.27 35.71 23.10
N PHE A 44 24.11 35.36 23.65
CA PHE A 44 22.87 35.10 22.92
C PHE A 44 21.74 35.95 23.48
N ILE A 45 20.96 36.60 22.59
CA ILE A 45 19.74 37.32 22.94
C ILE A 45 18.54 36.42 22.63
N ILE A 46 17.93 35.87 23.67
CA ILE A 46 16.76 35.00 23.59
C ILE A 46 15.49 35.86 23.66
N THR A 47 14.55 35.66 22.74
CA THR A 47 13.28 36.40 22.68
C THR A 47 12.09 35.45 22.63
N ASP A 48 10.87 35.98 22.80
CA ASP A 48 9.64 35.19 22.65
C ASP A 48 9.53 34.53 21.26
N THR A 49 10.03 35.22 20.22
CA THR A 49 10.04 34.76 18.82
C THR A 49 11.17 33.80 18.50
N TYR A 50 12.34 33.96 19.14
CA TYR A 50 13.54 33.18 18.87
C TYR A 50 14.08 32.63 20.19
N SER A 51 13.69 31.40 20.50
CA SER A 51 14.19 30.67 21.67
C SER A 51 14.90 29.39 21.24
N PRO A 52 16.19 29.22 21.59
CA PRO A 52 16.94 28.02 21.25
C PRO A 52 16.51 26.80 22.09
N PHE A 53 15.69 27.02 23.13
CA PHE A 53 15.05 25.97 23.93
C PHE A 53 13.73 25.47 23.33
N LYS A 54 13.27 26.03 22.21
CA LYS A 54 12.12 25.51 21.49
C LYS A 54 12.56 24.29 20.71
N VAL A 55 12.07 23.11 21.10
CA VAL A 55 12.35 21.85 20.38
C VAL A 55 11.87 21.97 18.93
N PRO A 56 12.75 21.79 17.93
CA PRO A 56 12.36 21.84 16.52
C PRO A 56 11.35 20.73 16.18
N SER A 57 10.40 21.03 15.30
CA SER A 57 9.41 20.05 14.81
C SER A 57 10.07 18.82 14.22
N ASP A 58 11.19 19.00 13.53
CA ASP A 58 11.90 17.91 12.85
C ASP A 58 12.50 16.94 13.86
N PHE A 59 12.99 17.43 15.00
CA PHE A 59 13.44 16.57 16.11
C PHE A 59 12.28 15.78 16.71
N THR A 60 11.14 16.43 16.96
CA THR A 60 9.94 15.76 17.49
C THR A 60 9.43 14.70 16.52
N ASN A 61 9.37 15.01 15.22
CA ASN A 61 8.95 14.07 14.19
C ASN A 61 9.91 12.87 14.10
N LEU A 62 11.22 13.11 14.12
CA LEU A 62 12.24 12.07 14.12
C LEU A 62 12.08 11.12 15.32
N LYS A 63 11.92 11.67 16.53
CA LYS A 63 11.68 10.87 17.75
C LYS A 63 10.42 10.03 17.60
N ASN A 64 9.29 10.67 17.29
CA ASN A 64 7.99 10.01 17.22
C ASN A 64 7.98 8.91 16.16
N SER A 65 8.53 9.18 14.96
CA SER A 65 8.65 8.18 13.90
C SER A 65 9.53 7.02 14.33
N SER A 66 10.64 7.27 15.05
CA SER A 66 11.53 6.21 15.56
C SER A 66 10.78 5.28 16.51
N GLN A 67 10.00 5.85 17.45
CA GLN A 67 9.20 5.07 18.39
C GLN A 67 8.06 4.31 17.73
N LEU A 68 7.38 4.92 16.75
CA LEU A 68 6.34 4.25 15.98
C LEU A 68 6.90 3.04 15.24
N LEU A 69 8.08 3.18 14.61
CA LEU A 69 8.72 2.07 13.91
C LEU A 69 9.16 0.95 14.88
N ILE A 70 9.77 1.30 16.02
CA ILE A 70 10.20 0.34 17.05
C ILE A 70 9.01 -0.48 17.57
N ASN A 71 7.88 0.18 17.82
CA ASN A 71 6.68 -0.46 18.34
C ASN A 71 5.78 -1.09 17.25
N SER A 72 6.14 -0.94 15.98
CA SER A 72 5.37 -1.46 14.86
C SER A 72 5.63 -2.95 14.64
N ASN A 73 4.57 -3.74 14.51
CA ASN A 73 4.69 -5.11 14.05
C ASN A 73 4.90 -5.15 12.52
N TRP A 74 6.07 -5.62 12.11
CA TRP A 74 6.51 -5.67 10.72
C TRP A 74 5.71 -6.62 9.82
N LEU A 75 4.95 -7.57 10.37
CA LEU A 75 4.06 -8.45 9.61
C LEU A 75 2.69 -7.82 9.33
N SER A 76 2.23 -6.95 10.22
CA SER A 76 0.91 -6.31 10.12
C SER A 76 0.95 -4.91 9.53
N ASN A 77 2.10 -4.23 9.58
CA ASN A 77 2.26 -2.89 9.02
C ASN A 77 2.52 -2.98 7.50
N PRO A 78 1.59 -2.54 6.63
CA PRO A 78 1.77 -2.59 5.18
C PRO A 78 2.83 -1.61 4.66
N HIS A 79 3.23 -0.63 5.48
CA HIS A 79 4.19 0.42 5.13
C HIS A 79 5.52 0.30 5.87
N TYR A 80 5.82 -0.88 6.44
CA TYR A 80 6.97 -1.04 7.33
C TYR A 80 8.30 -0.68 6.67
N LEU A 81 8.47 -1.00 5.38
CA LEU A 81 9.69 -0.69 4.65
C LEU A 81 9.77 0.80 4.29
N GLU A 82 8.64 1.41 3.94
CA GLU A 82 8.50 2.84 3.70
C GLU A 82 8.81 3.64 4.96
N ASP A 83 8.33 3.20 6.13
CA ASP A 83 8.59 3.83 7.43
C ASP A 83 10.10 3.82 7.76
N ILE A 84 10.79 2.70 7.47
CA ILE A 84 12.26 2.62 7.58
C ILE A 84 12.94 3.67 6.69
N TYR A 85 12.55 3.76 5.42
CA TYR A 85 13.17 4.70 4.48
C TYR A 85 12.85 6.16 4.81
N HIS A 86 11.65 6.43 5.31
CA HIS A 86 11.27 7.75 5.79
C HIS A 86 12.15 8.17 6.98
N LEU A 87 12.41 7.27 7.94
CA LEU A 87 13.32 7.56 9.04
C LEU A 87 14.77 7.77 8.59
N ILE A 88 15.26 6.98 7.62
CA ILE A 88 16.57 7.22 7.01
C ILE A 88 16.65 8.64 6.43
N TYR A 89 15.59 9.06 5.71
CA TYR A 89 15.51 10.41 5.18
C TYR A 89 15.55 11.45 6.31
N GLN A 90 14.73 11.31 7.35
CA GLN A 90 14.70 12.25 8.49
C GLN A 90 16.05 12.37 9.20
N PHE A 91 16.75 11.25 9.45
CA PHE A 91 18.10 11.29 10.04
C PHE A 91 19.09 12.02 9.12
N ASN A 92 19.04 11.77 7.81
CA ASN A 92 19.92 12.47 6.86
C ASN A 92 19.65 13.98 6.78
N GLN A 93 18.38 14.41 6.91
CA GLN A 93 18.01 15.84 6.96
C GLN A 93 18.52 16.54 8.22
N THR A 94 18.96 15.79 9.24
CA THR A 94 19.59 16.43 10.41
C THR A 94 20.95 17.04 10.07
N HIS A 95 21.66 16.53 9.05
CA HIS A 95 23.05 16.90 8.74
C HIS A 95 24.02 16.74 9.92
N ILE A 96 23.77 15.76 10.79
CA ILE A 96 24.62 15.43 11.96
C ILE A 96 25.35 14.12 11.68
N ASP A 97 26.69 14.11 11.71
CA ASP A 97 27.48 12.90 11.42
C ASP A 97 27.21 11.74 12.39
N ASP A 98 26.92 12.06 13.65
CA ASP A 98 26.55 11.06 14.68
C ASP A 98 25.23 10.34 14.36
N SER A 99 24.43 10.84 13.40
CA SER A 99 23.21 10.15 12.92
C SER A 99 23.51 8.93 12.04
N ASN A 100 24.73 8.83 11.48
CA ASN A 100 25.08 7.78 10.51
C ASN A 100 24.92 6.37 11.08
N VAL A 101 25.17 6.15 12.38
CA VAL A 101 25.02 4.84 13.01
C VAL A 101 23.55 4.36 12.99
N PHE A 102 22.60 5.29 13.19
CA PHE A 102 21.17 5.02 13.11
C PHE A 102 20.75 4.71 11.68
N VAL A 103 21.23 5.51 10.71
CA VAL A 103 20.97 5.32 9.28
C VAL A 103 21.47 3.94 8.80
N GLN A 104 22.69 3.54 9.16
CA GLN A 104 23.23 2.23 8.80
C GLN A 104 22.45 1.09 9.44
N SER A 105 22.00 1.26 10.70
CA SER A 105 21.13 0.29 11.37
C SER A 105 19.79 0.13 10.65
N LEU A 106 19.15 1.23 10.24
CA LEU A 106 17.92 1.22 9.45
C LEU A 106 18.08 0.56 8.07
N TYR A 107 19.20 0.80 7.38
CA TYR A 107 19.51 0.06 6.14
C TYR A 107 19.62 -1.45 6.38
N ASN A 108 20.27 -1.86 7.48
CA ASN A 108 20.32 -3.27 7.87
C ASN A 108 18.93 -3.81 8.21
N SER A 109 18.08 -3.04 8.90
CA SER A 109 16.68 -3.38 9.18
C SER A 109 15.90 -3.63 7.89
N ALA A 110 16.04 -2.76 6.89
CA ALA A 110 15.40 -2.93 5.58
C ALA A 110 15.87 -4.23 4.88
N LEU A 111 17.16 -4.56 4.96
CA LEU A 111 17.70 -5.79 4.38
C LEU A 111 17.19 -7.05 5.11
N ILE A 112 17.13 -7.01 6.44
CA ILE A 112 16.60 -8.12 7.25
C ILE A 112 15.11 -8.30 6.95
N TYR A 113 14.33 -7.23 6.93
CA TYR A 113 12.91 -7.27 6.57
C TYR A 113 12.69 -7.94 5.21
N LYS A 114 13.41 -7.50 4.17
CA LYS A 114 13.31 -8.08 2.82
C LYS A 114 13.62 -9.59 2.81
N ARG A 115 14.65 -10.01 3.54
CA ARG A 115 15.00 -11.44 3.67
C ARG A 115 13.92 -12.22 4.40
N ASN A 116 13.41 -11.69 5.51
CA ASN A 116 12.32 -12.32 6.26
C ASN A 116 11.08 -12.49 5.40
N MET A 117 10.72 -11.49 4.59
CA MET A 117 9.54 -11.55 3.73
C MET A 117 9.63 -12.67 2.68
N ILE A 118 10.83 -13.11 2.28
CA ILE A 118 10.99 -14.29 1.43
C ILE A 118 10.51 -15.54 2.18
N GLU A 119 11.01 -15.77 3.40
CA GLU A 119 10.63 -16.92 4.22
C GLU A 119 9.13 -16.89 4.60
N VAL A 120 8.60 -15.71 4.95
CA VAL A 120 7.17 -15.50 5.22
C VAL A 120 6.33 -15.89 4.00
N ASN A 121 6.73 -15.47 2.80
CA ASN A 121 6.01 -15.80 1.57
C ASN A 121 6.10 -17.28 1.20
N ILE A 122 7.24 -17.93 1.45
CA ILE A 122 7.39 -19.38 1.27
C ILE A 122 6.43 -20.13 2.20
N LEU A 123 6.43 -19.79 3.49
CA LEU A 123 5.54 -20.41 4.48
C LEU A 123 4.07 -20.13 4.15
N LYS A 124 3.73 -18.89 3.78
CA LYS A 124 2.38 -18.51 3.36
C LYS A 124 1.89 -19.40 2.22
N ARG A 125 2.70 -19.60 1.17
CA ARG A 125 2.34 -20.46 0.03
C ARG A 125 2.13 -21.91 0.45
N GLN A 126 3.05 -22.48 1.25
CA GLN A 126 2.91 -23.85 1.74
C GLN A 126 1.62 -24.07 2.54
N LEU A 127 1.28 -23.12 3.42
CA LEU A 127 0.04 -23.18 4.20
C LEU A 127 -1.18 -22.98 3.30
N GLN A 128 -1.10 -22.10 2.30
CA GLN A 128 -2.18 -21.90 1.34
C GLN A 128 -2.44 -23.15 0.52
N ASP A 129 -1.40 -23.82 0.05
CA ASP A 129 -1.52 -25.06 -0.72
C ASP A 129 -2.16 -26.18 0.12
N ASP A 130 -1.77 -26.33 1.39
CA ASP A 130 -2.41 -27.27 2.32
C ASP A 130 -3.91 -26.98 2.52
N VAL A 131 -4.26 -25.71 2.75
CA VAL A 131 -5.65 -25.28 2.92
C VAL A 131 -6.45 -25.50 1.63
N ASN A 132 -5.90 -25.13 0.48
CA ASN A 132 -6.55 -25.30 -0.82
C ASN A 132 -6.80 -26.79 -1.11
N ASN A 133 -5.83 -27.66 -0.84
CA ASN A 133 -5.98 -29.10 -1.04
C ASN A 133 -7.07 -29.69 -0.13
N LYS A 134 -7.11 -29.28 1.15
CA LYS A 134 -8.15 -29.70 2.09
C LYS A 134 -9.53 -29.20 1.68
N LEU A 135 -9.66 -27.92 1.34
CA LEU A 135 -10.90 -27.33 0.86
C LEU A 135 -11.39 -28.06 -0.39
N HIS A 136 -10.51 -28.31 -1.35
CA HIS A 136 -10.85 -29.01 -2.57
C HIS A 136 -11.38 -30.42 -2.29
N TYR A 137 -10.68 -31.19 -1.44
CA TYR A 137 -11.12 -32.52 -1.01
C TYR A 137 -12.53 -32.47 -0.39
N TYR A 138 -12.75 -31.62 0.61
CA TYR A 138 -14.04 -31.54 1.29
C TYR A 138 -15.16 -31.06 0.36
N GLN A 139 -14.89 -30.08 -0.50
CA GLN A 139 -15.86 -29.59 -1.48
C GLN A 139 -16.26 -30.68 -2.47
N GLN A 140 -15.31 -31.50 -2.95
CA GLN A 140 -15.59 -32.62 -3.84
C GLN A 140 -16.46 -33.67 -3.16
N GLU A 141 -16.09 -34.12 -1.95
CA GLU A 141 -16.85 -35.13 -1.22
C GLU A 141 -18.27 -34.65 -0.88
N ILE A 142 -18.41 -33.39 -0.45
CA ILE A 142 -19.71 -32.76 -0.18
C ILE A 142 -20.55 -32.68 -1.46
N ALA A 143 -19.95 -32.28 -2.59
CA ALA A 143 -20.66 -32.20 -3.87
C ALA A 143 -21.15 -33.58 -4.36
N LEU A 144 -20.35 -34.63 -4.15
CA LEU A 144 -20.74 -36.00 -4.47
C LEU A 144 -21.94 -36.45 -3.62
N ILE A 145 -21.91 -36.22 -2.31
CA ILE A 145 -23.04 -36.57 -1.42
C ILE A 145 -24.30 -35.77 -1.78
N ASN A 146 -24.18 -34.46 -2.00
CA ASN A 146 -25.31 -33.63 -2.41
C ASN A 146 -25.93 -34.10 -3.74
N THR A 147 -25.09 -34.52 -4.69
CA THR A 147 -25.56 -35.09 -5.96
C THR A 147 -26.33 -36.39 -5.72
N ARG A 148 -25.81 -37.31 -4.89
CA ARG A 148 -26.51 -38.55 -4.55
C ARG A 148 -27.83 -38.29 -3.83
N LEU A 149 -27.85 -37.37 -2.87
CA LEU A 149 -29.07 -36.96 -2.17
C LEU A 149 -30.11 -36.41 -3.15
N SER A 150 -29.71 -35.54 -4.08
CA SER A 150 -30.60 -35.03 -5.13
C SER A 150 -31.16 -36.13 -6.04
N ILE A 151 -30.35 -37.15 -6.37
CA ILE A 151 -30.81 -38.31 -7.14
C ILE A 151 -31.79 -39.16 -6.33
N MET A 152 -31.56 -39.33 -5.03
CA MET A 152 -32.39 -40.13 -4.12
C MET A 152 -33.74 -39.48 -3.82
N ASP A 153 -33.80 -38.14 -3.78
CA ASP A 153 -35.00 -37.35 -3.46
C ASP A 153 -36.08 -37.45 -4.54
N MET A 154 -35.68 -37.70 -5.79
CA MET A 154 -36.58 -37.93 -6.91
C MET A 154 -36.80 -39.43 -7.14
N ASN A 155 -38.05 -39.81 -7.37
CA ASN A 155 -38.39 -41.16 -7.83
C ASN A 155 -38.02 -41.34 -9.34
N GLU A 156 -38.06 -42.57 -9.83
CA GLU A 156 -37.68 -42.86 -11.22
C GLU A 156 -38.57 -42.13 -12.25
N GLU A 157 -39.87 -42.01 -11.98
CA GLU A 157 -40.84 -41.35 -12.85
C GLU A 157 -40.52 -39.86 -13.00
N GLN A 158 -40.21 -39.18 -11.89
CA GLN A 158 -39.77 -37.77 -11.89
C GLN A 158 -38.48 -37.55 -12.68
N HIS A 159 -37.51 -38.47 -12.60
CA HIS A 159 -36.30 -38.41 -13.43
C HIS A 159 -36.62 -38.55 -14.93
N ILE A 160 -37.53 -39.45 -15.29
CA ILE A 160 -37.98 -39.64 -16.67
C ILE A 160 -38.70 -38.39 -17.19
N GLU A 161 -39.59 -37.80 -16.38
CA GLU A 161 -40.29 -36.56 -16.71
C GLU A 161 -39.33 -35.39 -16.94
N ASN A 162 -38.32 -35.23 -16.09
CA ASN A 162 -37.29 -34.20 -16.25
C ASN A 162 -36.51 -34.38 -17.57
N ILE A 163 -36.09 -35.60 -17.89
CA ILE A 163 -35.44 -35.91 -19.18
C ILE A 163 -36.37 -35.56 -20.35
N ALA A 164 -37.66 -35.89 -20.25
CA ALA A 164 -38.64 -35.59 -21.29
C ALA A 164 -38.81 -34.08 -21.49
N MET A 165 -38.87 -33.31 -20.39
CA MET A 165 -38.92 -31.85 -20.42
C MET A 165 -37.69 -31.26 -21.12
N ILE A 166 -36.47 -31.67 -20.73
CA ILE A 166 -35.23 -31.19 -21.37
C ILE A 166 -35.21 -31.55 -22.85
N LYS A 167 -35.59 -32.78 -23.22
CA LYS A 167 -35.69 -33.20 -24.63
C LYS A 167 -36.69 -32.34 -25.41
N ASN A 168 -37.83 -31.99 -24.81
CA ASN A 168 -38.81 -31.11 -25.43
C ASN A 168 -38.24 -29.70 -25.64
N THR A 169 -37.57 -29.13 -24.63
CA THR A 169 -36.89 -27.82 -24.75
C THR A 169 -35.82 -27.82 -25.84
N ILE A 170 -35.02 -28.90 -25.93
CA ILE A 170 -34.04 -29.08 -27.02
C ILE A 170 -34.76 -29.09 -28.38
N LYS A 171 -35.85 -29.85 -28.51
CA LYS A 171 -36.62 -29.93 -29.75
C LYS A 171 -37.19 -28.57 -30.17
N GLU A 172 -37.76 -27.82 -29.22
CA GLU A 172 -38.27 -26.47 -29.46
C GLU A 172 -37.17 -25.52 -29.93
N LYS A 173 -36.01 -25.53 -29.27
CA LYS A 173 -34.85 -24.71 -29.65
C LYS A 173 -34.25 -25.13 -30.99
N GLN A 174 -34.21 -26.41 -31.31
CA GLN A 174 -33.81 -26.92 -32.64
C GLN A 174 -34.78 -26.47 -33.74
N GLN A 175 -36.09 -26.53 -33.48
CA GLN A 175 -37.11 -26.03 -34.41
C GLN A 175 -36.98 -24.53 -34.62
N TYR A 176 -36.75 -23.77 -33.55
CA TYR A 176 -36.49 -22.34 -33.63
C TYR A 176 -35.23 -22.02 -34.43
N TYR A 177 -34.13 -22.75 -34.22
CA TYR A 177 -32.91 -22.60 -35.01
C TYR A 177 -33.14 -22.89 -36.50
N ALA A 178 -33.87 -23.97 -36.82
CA ALA A 178 -34.23 -24.31 -38.20
C ALA A 178 -35.12 -23.22 -38.84
N LYS A 179 -36.07 -22.67 -38.08
CA LYS A 179 -36.90 -21.53 -38.49
C LYS A 179 -36.04 -20.31 -38.82
N LEU A 180 -35.12 -19.92 -37.94
CA LEU A 180 -34.19 -18.81 -38.18
C LEU A 180 -33.35 -19.00 -39.46
N ARG A 181 -32.84 -20.22 -39.71
CA ARG A 181 -32.09 -20.51 -40.94
C ARG A 181 -32.96 -20.42 -42.19
N ARG A 182 -34.23 -20.85 -42.11
CA ARG A 182 -35.17 -20.74 -43.23
C ARG A 182 -35.53 -19.28 -43.51
N GLU A 183 -35.84 -18.50 -42.48
CA GLU A 183 -36.14 -17.07 -42.60
C GLU A 183 -34.95 -16.29 -43.18
N LEU A 184 -33.73 -16.57 -42.70
CA LEU A 184 -32.50 -16.04 -43.30
C LEU A 184 -32.41 -16.37 -44.80
N LYS A 185 -32.67 -17.63 -45.18
CA LYS A 185 -32.64 -18.05 -46.58
C LYS A 185 -33.68 -17.31 -47.42
N GLU A 186 -34.89 -17.16 -46.90
CA GLU A 186 -36.00 -16.46 -47.57
C GLU A 186 -35.69 -14.97 -47.77
N GLU A 187 -35.09 -14.30 -46.79
CA GLU A 187 -34.67 -12.90 -46.93
C GLU A 187 -33.52 -12.71 -47.91
N LEU A 188 -32.54 -13.62 -47.90
CA LEU A 188 -31.47 -13.61 -48.91
C LEU A 188 -32.01 -13.88 -50.32
N HIS A 189 -33.08 -14.67 -50.45
CA HIS A 189 -33.80 -14.85 -51.71
C HIS A 189 -34.56 -13.61 -52.15
N ALA A 190 -35.20 -12.89 -51.22
CA ALA A 190 -35.99 -11.70 -51.52
C ALA A 190 -35.17 -10.57 -52.15
N ILE A 191 -33.87 -10.52 -51.86
CA ILE A 191 -32.91 -9.60 -52.49
C ILE A 191 -32.32 -10.13 -53.81
N LYS A 192 -32.87 -11.22 -54.37
CA LYS A 192 -32.54 -11.82 -55.67
C LYS A 192 -31.11 -12.36 -55.81
N LEU A 193 -30.52 -12.87 -54.73
CA LEU A 193 -29.27 -13.64 -54.84
C LEU A 193 -29.50 -15.00 -55.50
N ASN A 194 -28.47 -15.55 -56.15
CA ASN A 194 -28.54 -16.89 -56.72
C ASN A 194 -28.54 -17.97 -55.60
N ASN A 195 -29.11 -19.15 -55.89
CA ASN A 195 -29.22 -20.24 -54.91
C ASN A 195 -27.87 -20.68 -54.34
N ASP A 196 -26.85 -20.78 -55.18
CA ASP A 196 -25.53 -21.26 -54.80
C ASP A 196 -24.84 -20.31 -53.81
N LEU A 197 -24.92 -19.00 -54.06
CA LEU A 197 -24.39 -17.97 -53.18
C LEU A 197 -25.16 -17.92 -51.86
N ILE A 198 -26.50 -18.05 -51.88
CA ILE A 198 -27.29 -18.13 -50.64
C ILE A 198 -26.84 -19.32 -49.80
N PHE A 199 -26.64 -20.48 -50.43
CA PHE A 199 -26.13 -21.66 -49.75
C PHE A 199 -24.75 -21.39 -49.13
N THR A 200 -23.81 -20.86 -49.92
CA THR A 200 -22.46 -20.49 -49.45
C THR A 200 -22.50 -19.50 -48.29
N LEU A 201 -23.32 -18.46 -48.37
CA LEU A 201 -23.43 -17.44 -47.32
C LEU A 201 -23.93 -18.01 -46.00
N ILE A 202 -24.89 -18.94 -46.04
CA ILE A 202 -25.43 -19.59 -44.84
C ILE A 202 -24.46 -20.64 -44.30
N SER A 203 -23.80 -21.43 -45.17
CA SER A 203 -22.87 -22.48 -44.75
C SER A 203 -21.56 -21.94 -44.17
N ASP A 204 -21.10 -20.80 -44.71
CA ASP A 204 -19.81 -20.23 -44.35
C ASP A 204 -19.90 -19.27 -43.17
N LEU A 205 -21.08 -19.07 -42.59
CA LEU A 205 -21.25 -18.24 -41.40
C LEU A 205 -20.49 -18.86 -40.22
N LYS A 206 -19.42 -18.20 -39.80
CA LYS A 206 -18.52 -18.64 -38.72
C LYS A 206 -18.48 -17.59 -37.63
N PHE A 207 -18.26 -18.06 -36.40
CA PHE A 207 -18.17 -17.22 -35.21
C PHE A 207 -16.80 -17.35 -34.55
N LYS A 208 -16.37 -16.30 -33.84
CA LYS A 208 -15.14 -16.27 -33.04
C LYS A 208 -15.42 -15.70 -31.66
N TYR A 209 -14.80 -16.29 -30.65
CA TYR A 209 -14.80 -15.80 -29.28
C TYR A 209 -13.47 -15.10 -28.98
N LYS A 210 -13.52 -14.02 -28.20
CA LYS A 210 -12.35 -13.36 -27.62
C LYS A 210 -12.65 -12.99 -26.18
N ALA A 211 -11.89 -13.53 -25.24
CA ALA A 211 -11.98 -13.15 -23.83
C ALA A 211 -11.61 -11.67 -23.66
N HIS A 212 -12.26 -10.97 -22.73
CA HIS A 212 -11.88 -9.60 -22.41
C HIS A 212 -12.10 -9.26 -20.94
N ASP A 213 -11.09 -8.63 -20.33
CA ASP A 213 -11.10 -8.27 -18.92
C ASP A 213 -11.69 -6.86 -18.66
N THR A 214 -11.89 -6.03 -19.69
CA THR A 214 -12.17 -4.57 -19.53
C THR A 214 -13.08 -3.93 -20.60
N ILE A 215 -14.34 -4.36 -20.77
CA ILE A 215 -15.47 -3.67 -21.47
C ILE A 215 -15.27 -3.22 -22.96
N ASN A 216 -14.07 -3.04 -23.50
CA ASN A 216 -13.79 -2.47 -24.82
C ASN A 216 -13.51 -3.53 -25.89
N CYS A 217 -14.58 -4.16 -26.37
CA CYS A 217 -14.52 -4.93 -27.62
C CYS A 217 -14.38 -4.00 -28.82
N SER A 218 -13.38 -4.22 -29.67
CA SER A 218 -13.30 -3.57 -30.99
C SER A 218 -14.51 -3.94 -31.85
N THR A 219 -14.91 -3.06 -32.76
CA THR A 219 -16.00 -3.35 -33.72
C THR A 219 -15.62 -4.47 -34.67
N TYR A 220 -14.33 -4.60 -35.00
CA TYR A 220 -13.80 -5.61 -35.92
C TYR A 220 -12.61 -6.37 -35.31
N LEU A 221 -12.41 -7.61 -35.76
CA LEU A 221 -11.30 -8.49 -35.46
C LEU A 221 -10.82 -9.17 -36.76
N GLY A 222 -9.98 -8.47 -37.52
CA GLY A 222 -9.70 -8.84 -38.92
C GLY A 222 -11.00 -8.77 -39.74
N ASP A 223 -11.26 -9.81 -40.54
CA ASP A 223 -12.48 -9.92 -41.38
C ASP A 223 -13.77 -10.20 -40.58
N TYR A 224 -13.69 -10.19 -39.25
CA TYR A 224 -14.81 -10.51 -38.37
C TYR A 224 -15.40 -9.24 -37.75
N LYS A 225 -16.73 -9.10 -37.78
CA LYS A 225 -17.47 -8.00 -37.16
C LYS A 225 -18.08 -8.46 -35.84
N LYS A 226 -18.04 -7.60 -34.82
CA LYS A 226 -18.61 -7.86 -33.49
C LYS A 226 -20.13 -8.04 -33.59
N LEU A 227 -20.67 -9.09 -32.96
CA LEU A 227 -22.10 -9.26 -32.77
C LEU A 227 -22.64 -8.26 -31.74
N ASN A 228 -23.85 -7.75 -31.98
CA ASN A 228 -24.55 -6.90 -31.01
C ASN A 228 -25.22 -7.76 -29.93
N ILE A 229 -24.41 -8.36 -29.06
CA ILE A 229 -24.85 -9.11 -27.90
C ILE A 229 -24.16 -8.60 -26.63
N VAL A 230 -24.87 -8.62 -25.51
CA VAL A 230 -24.32 -8.27 -24.20
C VAL A 230 -23.69 -9.53 -23.60
N SER A 231 -22.38 -9.53 -23.42
CA SER A 231 -21.65 -10.56 -22.69
C SER A 231 -20.70 -9.89 -21.70
N PRO A 232 -20.76 -10.23 -20.39
CA PRO A 232 -19.98 -9.52 -19.37
C PRO A 232 -18.47 -9.78 -19.44
N TYR A 233 -18.04 -10.86 -20.10
CA TYR A 233 -16.63 -11.32 -20.06
C TYR A 233 -16.04 -11.69 -21.43
N ALA A 234 -16.77 -11.42 -22.53
CA ALA A 234 -16.31 -11.83 -23.86
C ALA A 234 -16.90 -10.99 -25.00
N CYS A 235 -16.14 -10.95 -26.09
CA CYS A 235 -16.57 -10.38 -27.36
C CYS A 235 -16.79 -11.51 -28.36
N ILE A 236 -17.96 -11.54 -29.01
CA ILE A 236 -18.25 -12.50 -30.07
C ILE A 236 -18.28 -11.80 -31.41
N TYR A 237 -17.66 -12.41 -32.41
CA TYR A 237 -17.59 -11.88 -33.77
C TYR A 237 -18.08 -12.92 -34.77
N TYR A 238 -18.52 -12.47 -35.95
CA TYR A 238 -18.81 -13.32 -37.11
C TYR A 238 -18.03 -12.85 -38.33
N ASN A 239 -17.73 -13.74 -39.28
CA ASN A 239 -16.88 -13.49 -40.46
C ASN A 239 -17.54 -12.59 -41.52
N HIS A 240 -18.01 -11.41 -41.10
CA HIS A 240 -18.74 -10.45 -41.91
C HIS A 240 -18.04 -10.11 -43.22
N ASP A 241 -16.80 -9.62 -43.19
CA ASP A 241 -16.17 -9.11 -44.41
C ASP A 241 -15.88 -10.24 -45.42
N GLU A 242 -15.58 -11.45 -44.94
CA GLU A 242 -15.46 -12.66 -45.77
C GLU A 242 -16.78 -13.00 -46.48
N LEU A 243 -17.91 -12.84 -45.81
CA LEU A 243 -19.22 -13.13 -46.39
C LEU A 243 -19.68 -12.03 -47.34
N ILE A 244 -19.47 -10.76 -46.98
CA ILE A 244 -19.94 -9.61 -47.76
C ILE A 244 -19.16 -9.43 -49.07
N THR A 245 -17.86 -9.74 -49.07
CA THR A 245 -17.03 -9.68 -50.29
C THR A 245 -17.45 -10.67 -51.38
N LYS A 246 -18.13 -11.78 -51.01
CA LYS A 246 -18.68 -12.76 -51.97
C LYS A 246 -19.91 -12.23 -52.71
N VAL A 247 -20.46 -11.08 -52.30
CA VAL A 247 -21.75 -10.56 -52.76
C VAL A 247 -21.54 -9.38 -53.73
N PRO A 248 -22.33 -9.27 -54.81
CA PRO A 248 -22.36 -8.09 -55.66
C PRO A 248 -22.59 -6.78 -54.90
N VAL A 249 -21.83 -5.74 -55.24
CA VAL A 249 -21.77 -4.46 -54.51
C VAL A 249 -23.14 -3.83 -54.29
N ASN A 250 -24.07 -3.96 -55.24
CA ASN A 250 -25.43 -3.43 -55.16
C ASN A 250 -26.30 -4.09 -54.09
N HIS A 251 -25.94 -5.28 -53.58
CA HIS A 251 -26.69 -6.01 -52.55
C HIS A 251 -26.03 -5.99 -51.16
N GLN A 252 -24.77 -5.54 -51.04
CA GLN A 252 -24.00 -5.62 -49.78
C GLN A 252 -24.67 -4.91 -48.60
N LYS A 253 -25.26 -3.72 -48.80
CA LYS A 253 -25.95 -2.98 -47.73
C LYS A 253 -27.15 -3.74 -47.16
N GLN A 254 -27.90 -4.44 -48.01
CA GLN A 254 -29.06 -5.23 -47.60
C GLN A 254 -28.62 -6.47 -46.83
N ILE A 255 -27.57 -7.15 -47.29
CA ILE A 255 -27.03 -8.32 -46.60
C ILE A 255 -26.46 -7.96 -45.24
N ASN A 256 -25.80 -6.81 -45.09
CA ASN A 256 -25.33 -6.34 -43.78
C ASN A 256 -26.50 -6.26 -42.78
N ALA A 257 -27.63 -5.69 -43.20
CA ALA A 257 -28.82 -5.59 -42.35
C ALA A 257 -29.41 -6.96 -42.01
N ILE A 258 -29.45 -7.88 -42.99
CA ILE A 258 -29.92 -9.25 -42.79
C ILE A 258 -29.01 -9.98 -41.77
N PHE A 259 -27.68 -9.95 -41.96
CA PHE A 259 -26.76 -10.63 -41.03
C PHE A 259 -26.73 -10.00 -39.64
N ASP A 260 -26.80 -8.67 -39.53
CA ASP A 260 -26.90 -8.00 -38.23
C ASP A 260 -28.15 -8.43 -37.45
N HIS A 261 -29.22 -8.84 -38.14
CA HIS A 261 -30.42 -9.39 -37.52
C HIS A 261 -30.30 -10.88 -37.15
N TYR A 262 -29.83 -11.73 -38.07
CA TYR A 262 -29.89 -13.19 -37.91
C TYR A 262 -28.65 -13.78 -37.23
N ALA A 263 -27.44 -13.24 -37.47
CA ALA A 263 -26.21 -13.82 -36.91
C ALA A 263 -26.21 -13.86 -35.37
N PRO A 264 -26.64 -12.80 -34.64
CA PRO A 264 -26.76 -12.85 -33.18
C PRO A 264 -27.73 -13.94 -32.69
N LYS A 265 -28.88 -14.09 -33.34
CA LYS A 265 -29.93 -15.06 -32.96
C LYS A 265 -29.49 -16.50 -33.20
N LEU A 266 -28.84 -16.74 -34.35
CA LEU A 266 -28.27 -18.04 -34.70
C LEU A 266 -27.18 -18.44 -33.70
N TRP A 267 -26.25 -17.52 -33.41
CA TRP A 267 -25.21 -17.74 -32.40
C TRP A 267 -25.80 -18.10 -31.04
N HIS A 268 -26.68 -17.26 -30.52
CA HIS A 268 -27.27 -17.45 -29.20
C HIS A 268 -27.99 -18.80 -29.09
N THR A 269 -28.84 -19.14 -30.06
CA THR A 269 -29.58 -20.41 -30.06
C THR A 269 -28.64 -21.62 -30.16
N MET A 270 -27.56 -21.52 -30.96
CA MET A 270 -26.56 -22.58 -31.10
C MET A 270 -25.82 -22.82 -29.77
N VAL A 271 -25.45 -21.75 -29.07
CA VAL A 271 -24.75 -21.81 -27.78
C VAL A 271 -25.66 -22.32 -26.67
N GLU A 272 -26.93 -21.92 -26.60
CA GLU A 272 -27.89 -22.48 -25.64
C GLU A 272 -28.07 -24.00 -25.83
N LEU A 273 -28.05 -24.47 -27.09
CA LEU A 273 -28.17 -25.89 -27.40
C LEU A 273 -26.91 -26.67 -27.01
N ASN A 274 -25.72 -26.22 -27.43
CA ASN A 274 -24.51 -27.04 -27.43
C ASN A 274 -23.33 -26.45 -26.64
N GLY A 275 -23.50 -25.26 -26.08
CA GLY A 275 -22.41 -24.47 -25.52
C GLY A 275 -21.44 -23.98 -26.61
N HIS A 276 -20.24 -23.59 -26.19
CA HIS A 276 -19.14 -23.29 -27.11
C HIS A 276 -17.80 -23.57 -26.43
N PHE A 277 -17.01 -24.41 -27.10
CA PHE A 277 -15.64 -24.71 -26.76
C PHE A 277 -14.72 -23.80 -27.57
N GLU A 278 -13.84 -23.06 -26.90
CA GLU A 278 -12.87 -22.19 -27.55
C GLU A 278 -11.49 -22.86 -27.58
N PRO A 279 -11.03 -23.33 -28.75
CA PRO A 279 -9.78 -24.09 -28.85
C PRO A 279 -8.54 -23.29 -28.45
N ASN A 280 -8.53 -21.97 -28.67
CA ASN A 280 -7.37 -21.14 -28.35
C ASN A 280 -7.11 -21.03 -26.83
N TYR A 281 -8.13 -21.31 -26.01
CA TYR A 281 -8.01 -21.30 -24.55
C TYR A 281 -8.19 -22.68 -23.93
N ASP A 282 -8.38 -23.73 -24.76
CA ASP A 282 -8.68 -25.10 -24.34
C ASP A 282 -9.78 -25.17 -23.27
N LYS A 283 -10.87 -24.41 -23.47
CA LYS A 283 -11.89 -24.20 -22.45
C LYS A 283 -13.31 -24.14 -23.01
N GLN A 284 -14.25 -24.78 -22.31
CA GLN A 284 -15.67 -24.54 -22.47
C GLN A 284 -16.03 -23.18 -21.85
N VAL A 285 -16.38 -22.20 -22.70
CA VAL A 285 -16.62 -20.81 -22.26
C VAL A 285 -18.10 -20.49 -22.00
N PHE A 286 -19.01 -21.25 -22.61
CA PHE A 286 -20.44 -21.24 -22.30
C PHE A 286 -20.84 -22.63 -21.82
N ASP A 287 -20.69 -22.86 -20.51
CA ASP A 287 -20.76 -24.19 -19.89
C ASP A 287 -22.15 -24.56 -19.35
N SER A 288 -23.14 -23.68 -19.53
CA SER A 288 -24.56 -23.95 -19.28
C SER A 288 -25.28 -24.09 -20.62
N TYR A 289 -25.65 -25.32 -20.98
CA TYR A 289 -26.31 -25.63 -22.25
C TYR A 289 -27.13 -26.93 -22.17
N LEU A 290 -28.19 -26.99 -22.97
CA LEU A 290 -29.23 -28.01 -22.85
C LEU A 290 -28.73 -29.44 -23.10
N GLN A 291 -27.77 -29.65 -24.01
CA GLN A 291 -27.23 -30.99 -24.25
C GLN A 291 -26.45 -31.53 -23.05
N LYS A 292 -25.75 -30.67 -22.29
CA LYS A 292 -25.08 -31.07 -21.06
C LYS A 292 -26.08 -31.42 -19.97
N ASP A 293 -27.13 -30.61 -19.82
CA ASP A 293 -28.22 -30.88 -18.89
C ASP A 293 -28.89 -32.23 -19.20
N LEU A 294 -29.09 -32.54 -20.49
CA LEU A 294 -29.62 -33.83 -20.92
C LEU A 294 -28.69 -34.99 -20.57
N VAL A 295 -27.38 -34.85 -20.80
CA VAL A 295 -26.40 -35.88 -20.41
C VAL A 295 -26.42 -36.12 -18.90
N PHE A 296 -26.42 -35.05 -18.10
CA PHE A 296 -26.51 -35.17 -16.64
C PHE A 296 -27.81 -35.82 -16.19
N ALA A 297 -28.96 -35.41 -16.73
CA ALA A 297 -30.23 -36.00 -16.38
C ALA A 297 -30.30 -37.50 -16.71
N ASN A 298 -29.76 -37.92 -17.86
CA ASN A 298 -29.65 -39.35 -18.20
C ASN A 298 -28.73 -40.12 -17.25
N ASN A 299 -27.59 -39.54 -16.89
CA ASN A 299 -26.67 -40.15 -15.91
C ASN A 299 -27.34 -40.30 -14.53
N ASN A 300 -28.07 -39.28 -14.07
CA ASN A 300 -28.82 -39.31 -12.81
C ASN A 300 -29.89 -40.42 -12.82
N LEU A 301 -30.61 -40.59 -13.93
CA LEU A 301 -31.56 -41.71 -14.09
C LEU A 301 -30.85 -43.08 -14.05
N ALA A 302 -29.69 -43.21 -14.70
CA ALA A 302 -28.91 -44.44 -14.67
C ALA A 302 -28.46 -44.79 -13.24
N GLU A 303 -27.96 -43.80 -12.50
CA GLU A 303 -27.61 -43.95 -11.08
C GLU A 303 -28.83 -44.30 -10.23
N ARG A 304 -29.97 -43.65 -10.42
CA ARG A 304 -31.23 -44.00 -9.72
C ARG A 304 -31.62 -45.46 -9.92
N ARG A 305 -31.50 -45.96 -11.16
CA ARG A 305 -31.79 -47.37 -11.48
C ARG A 305 -30.81 -48.32 -10.82
N LEU A 306 -29.52 -47.98 -10.79
CA LEU A 306 -28.51 -48.75 -10.07
C LEU A 306 -28.81 -48.80 -8.56
N MET A 307 -29.26 -47.68 -7.99
CA MET A 307 -29.65 -47.61 -6.57
C MET A 307 -30.84 -48.54 -6.26
N ASN A 308 -31.83 -48.63 -7.15
CA ASN A 308 -32.99 -49.51 -6.97
C ASN A 308 -32.64 -51.02 -7.01
N ILE A 309 -31.56 -51.41 -7.69
CA ILE A 309 -31.16 -52.83 -7.86
C ILE A 309 -30.33 -53.32 -6.66
N LYS A 310 -29.53 -52.45 -6.04
CA LYS A 310 -28.67 -52.83 -4.91
C LYS A 310 -29.47 -52.77 -3.60
N PRO A 311 -29.30 -53.74 -2.68
CA PRO A 311 -29.89 -53.64 -1.35
C PRO A 311 -29.27 -52.45 -0.62
N HIS A 312 -30.10 -51.47 -0.27
CA HIS A 312 -29.71 -50.31 0.51
C HIS A 312 -30.27 -50.42 1.94
N PRO A 313 -29.57 -49.86 2.95
CA PRO A 313 -30.14 -49.70 4.28
C PRO A 313 -31.47 -48.95 4.21
N CYS A 314 -32.43 -49.28 5.08
CA CYS A 314 -33.73 -48.60 5.13
C CYS A 314 -33.63 -47.08 5.36
N ASP A 315 -32.50 -46.59 5.88
CA ASP A 315 -32.21 -45.17 6.14
C ASP A 315 -31.01 -44.66 5.30
N ALA A 316 -30.95 -45.01 4.01
CA ALA A 316 -29.85 -44.59 3.12
C ALA A 316 -29.70 -43.05 3.05
N ILE A 317 -30.82 -42.32 2.97
CA ILE A 317 -30.82 -40.84 2.97
C ILE A 317 -30.29 -40.30 4.31
N GLY A 318 -30.73 -40.85 5.44
CA GLY A 318 -30.24 -40.42 6.75
C GLY A 318 -28.75 -40.72 6.96
N LEU A 319 -28.23 -41.80 6.38
CA LEU A 319 -26.80 -42.12 6.38
C LEU A 319 -25.99 -41.09 5.57
N GLU A 320 -26.43 -40.73 4.36
CA GLU A 320 -25.77 -39.70 3.54
C GLU A 320 -25.82 -38.32 4.23
N ILE A 321 -26.95 -37.94 4.84
CA ILE A 321 -27.06 -36.68 5.62
C ILE A 321 -26.12 -36.70 6.84
N LYS A 322 -25.99 -37.83 7.54
CA LYS A 322 -25.04 -37.98 8.65
C LYS A 322 -23.61 -37.83 8.17
N GLN A 323 -23.26 -38.43 7.03
CA GLN A 323 -21.93 -38.30 6.44
C GLN A 323 -21.64 -36.86 6.00
N LEU A 324 -22.61 -36.16 5.42
CA LEU A 324 -22.50 -34.74 5.07
C LEU A 324 -22.24 -33.88 6.31
N LYS A 325 -22.97 -34.10 7.41
CA LYS A 325 -22.75 -33.39 8.68
C LYS A 325 -21.36 -33.67 9.24
N LYS A 326 -20.92 -34.93 9.18
CA LYS A 326 -19.58 -35.35 9.61
C LYS A 326 -18.49 -34.62 8.83
N LEU A 327 -18.54 -34.62 7.49
CA LEU A 327 -17.57 -33.93 6.64
C LEU A 327 -17.52 -32.43 6.90
N ASN A 328 -18.66 -31.77 7.11
CA ASN A 328 -18.68 -30.34 7.45
C ASN A 328 -18.02 -30.05 8.80
N LEU A 329 -18.20 -30.93 9.79
CA LEU A 329 -17.53 -30.80 11.09
C LEU A 329 -16.02 -31.05 10.97
N GLU A 330 -15.61 -32.08 10.22
CA GLU A 330 -14.19 -32.39 9.96
C GLU A 330 -13.51 -31.24 9.20
N MET A 331 -14.14 -30.70 8.15
CA MET A 331 -13.64 -29.53 7.43
C MET A 331 -13.39 -28.33 8.35
N ASN A 332 -14.32 -28.04 9.26
CA ASN A 332 -14.19 -26.93 10.21
C ASN A 332 -13.11 -27.17 11.28
N ALA A 333 -12.82 -28.43 11.61
CA ALA A 333 -11.77 -28.80 12.57
C ALA A 333 -10.38 -28.83 11.93
N ASP A 334 -10.27 -29.33 10.70
CA ASP A 334 -9.01 -29.54 9.98
C ASP A 334 -8.44 -28.25 9.37
N ILE A 335 -9.32 -27.31 9.04
CA ILE A 335 -8.95 -26.00 8.48
C ILE A 335 -8.97 -24.97 9.60
N ASN A 336 -7.78 -24.54 10.00
CA ASN A 336 -7.65 -23.51 11.03
C ASN A 336 -8.07 -22.13 10.48
N ARG A 337 -9.35 -21.78 10.70
CA ARG A 337 -9.94 -20.49 10.31
C ARG A 337 -9.20 -19.27 10.87
N ALA A 338 -8.52 -19.40 12.02
CA ALA A 338 -7.75 -18.28 12.59
C ALA A 338 -6.49 -17.92 11.79
N LEU A 339 -6.08 -18.77 10.84
CA LEU A 339 -5.01 -18.46 9.86
C LEU A 339 -5.52 -17.74 8.62
N LEU A 340 -6.83 -17.67 8.40
CA LEU A 340 -7.43 -17.25 7.14
C LEU A 340 -8.07 -15.86 7.26
N ASP A 341 -8.15 -15.15 6.13
CA ASP A 341 -9.01 -13.99 5.95
C ASP A 341 -10.41 -14.39 5.44
N ASP A 342 -11.26 -13.39 5.17
CA ASP A 342 -12.63 -13.57 4.70
C ASP A 342 -12.73 -14.24 3.31
N ASN A 343 -11.61 -14.34 2.58
CA ASN A 343 -11.52 -14.97 1.25
C ASN A 343 -10.78 -16.32 1.30
N ASP A 344 -10.70 -16.96 2.47
CA ASP A 344 -9.98 -18.22 2.68
C ASP A 344 -8.48 -18.16 2.30
N GLN A 345 -7.88 -16.98 2.37
CA GLN A 345 -6.44 -16.79 2.13
C GLN A 345 -5.66 -16.69 3.43
N ILE A 346 -4.44 -17.23 3.46
CA ILE A 346 -3.55 -17.13 4.61
C ILE A 346 -3.26 -15.66 4.93
N ASN A 347 -3.65 -15.25 6.14
CA ASN A 347 -3.43 -13.91 6.67
C ASN A 347 -2.18 -13.89 7.57
N ILE A 348 -1.13 -13.23 7.08
CA ILE A 348 0.17 -13.15 7.75
C ILE A 348 0.18 -12.23 8.98
N SER A 349 -0.82 -11.38 9.14
CA SER A 349 -0.92 -10.47 10.28
C SER A 349 -1.55 -11.11 11.51
N THR A 350 -1.98 -12.38 11.43
CA THR A 350 -2.68 -13.07 12.52
C THR A 350 -1.70 -13.64 13.56
N PRO A 351 -2.10 -13.69 14.84
CA PRO A 351 -1.32 -14.39 15.87
C PRO A 351 -1.08 -15.87 15.53
N SER A 352 -2.06 -16.51 14.89
CA SER A 352 -1.94 -17.89 14.42
C SER A 352 -0.84 -18.04 13.38
N PHE A 353 -0.70 -17.12 12.42
CA PHE A 353 0.41 -17.17 11.48
C PHE A 353 1.75 -16.95 12.20
N TYR A 354 1.81 -16.00 13.14
CA TYR A 354 3.02 -15.76 13.93
C TYR A 354 3.49 -17.03 14.68
N SER A 355 2.56 -17.82 15.24
CA SER A 355 2.90 -19.10 15.88
C SER A 355 3.54 -20.11 14.91
N LYS A 356 3.17 -20.08 13.63
CA LYS A 356 3.77 -20.92 12.59
C LYS A 356 5.13 -20.37 12.14
N LEU A 357 5.31 -19.06 12.23
CA LEU A 357 6.56 -18.37 11.92
C LEU A 357 7.60 -18.48 13.04
N ALA A 358 7.18 -18.56 14.31
CA ALA A 358 8.02 -18.58 15.50
C ALA A 358 9.22 -19.55 15.43
N PRO A 359 9.09 -20.80 14.95
CA PRO A 359 10.22 -21.72 14.84
C PRO A 359 11.35 -21.23 13.92
N LEU A 360 11.05 -20.38 12.93
CA LEU A 360 12.06 -19.82 12.03
C LEU A 360 12.94 -18.78 12.73
N PHE A 361 12.42 -18.10 13.77
CA PHE A 361 13.23 -17.21 14.62
C PHE A 361 14.21 -18.03 15.45
N THR A 362 13.75 -19.10 16.11
CA THR A 362 14.59 -19.96 16.95
C THR A 362 15.74 -20.60 16.16
N ASN A 363 15.49 -20.96 14.90
CA ASN A 363 16.48 -21.59 14.03
C ASN A 363 17.35 -20.57 13.26
N GLY A 364 17.18 -19.26 13.56
CA GLY A 364 17.98 -18.17 12.99
C GLY A 364 17.73 -17.85 11.51
N LYS A 365 16.71 -18.45 10.89
CA LYS A 365 16.35 -18.22 9.48
C LYS A 365 15.75 -16.83 9.26
N ILE A 366 15.00 -16.34 10.24
CA ILE A 366 14.49 -14.96 10.27
C ILE A 366 14.98 -14.27 11.54
N LYS A 367 15.05 -12.95 11.51
CA LYS A 367 15.52 -12.12 12.63
C LYS A 367 14.57 -10.95 12.82
N ASP A 368 14.45 -10.42 14.02
CA ASP A 368 13.72 -9.16 14.22
C ASP A 368 14.40 -8.05 13.38
N PRO A 369 13.68 -7.41 12.43
CA PRO A 369 14.26 -6.35 11.61
C PRO A 369 14.73 -5.14 12.41
N ILE A 370 14.07 -4.77 13.50
CA ILE A 370 14.29 -3.47 14.16
C ILE A 370 15.15 -3.56 15.43
N ILE A 371 15.43 -4.76 15.92
CA ILE A 371 16.13 -4.96 17.21
C ILE A 371 17.42 -4.13 17.34
N ASN A 372 18.26 -4.09 16.30
CA ASN A 372 19.51 -3.34 16.34
C ASN A 372 19.28 -1.83 16.38
N PHE A 373 18.26 -1.33 15.67
CA PHE A 373 17.92 0.09 15.69
C PHE A 373 17.32 0.49 17.04
N SER A 374 16.45 -0.34 17.62
CA SER A 374 15.91 -0.12 18.97
C SER A 374 17.03 -0.02 20.00
N LEU A 375 17.98 -0.96 19.99
CA LEU A 375 19.12 -0.96 20.91
C LEU A 375 19.98 0.31 20.81
N LEU A 376 20.08 0.92 19.63
CA LEU A 376 20.77 2.21 19.46
C LEU A 376 19.94 3.36 20.02
N CYS A 377 18.61 3.35 19.82
CA CYS A 377 17.71 4.37 20.36
C CYS A 377 17.65 4.34 21.89
N ASP A 378 17.86 3.17 22.50
CA ASP A 378 17.90 2.96 23.94
C ASP A 378 19.29 3.24 24.55
N ASN A 379 20.32 3.41 23.71
CA ASN A 379 21.68 3.67 24.17
C ASN A 379 21.86 5.13 24.58
N LYS A 380 21.75 5.39 25.89
CA LYS A 380 21.88 6.73 26.48
C LYS A 380 23.13 7.48 26.04
N ASN A 381 24.29 6.82 25.97
CA ASN A 381 25.54 7.49 25.57
C ASN A 381 25.52 7.94 24.11
N LEU A 382 24.85 7.19 23.22
CA LEU A 382 24.69 7.58 21.82
C LEU A 382 23.68 8.71 21.66
N ILE A 383 22.56 8.65 22.39
CA ILE A 383 21.55 9.71 22.38
C ILE A 383 22.11 11.02 22.95
N GLU A 384 22.92 10.96 24.00
CA GLU A 384 23.59 12.12 24.56
C GLU A 384 24.51 12.79 23.52
N LYS A 385 25.33 12.01 22.81
CA LYS A 385 26.17 12.53 21.71
C LYS A 385 25.33 13.15 20.58
N PHE A 386 24.30 12.44 20.14
CA PHE A 386 23.41 12.91 19.08
C PHE A 386 22.71 14.22 19.46
N THR A 387 22.14 14.29 20.66
CA THR A 387 21.44 15.50 21.16
C THR A 387 22.39 16.66 21.41
N HIS A 388 23.64 16.40 21.82
CA HIS A 388 24.68 17.42 21.91
C HIS A 388 25.01 18.02 20.54
N LYS A 389 25.20 17.19 19.52
CA LYS A 389 25.39 17.66 18.13
C LYS A 389 24.17 18.37 17.57
N TYR A 390 22.97 17.94 17.97
CA TYR A 390 21.74 18.63 17.59
C TYR A 390 21.65 20.01 18.25
N ALA A 391 22.08 20.16 19.50
CA ALA A 391 22.17 21.44 20.18
C ALA A 391 23.20 22.37 19.51
N GLU A 392 24.38 21.84 19.11
CA GLU A 392 25.35 22.59 18.29
C GLU A 392 24.70 23.12 17.00
N LYS A 393 23.93 22.30 16.29
CA LYS A 393 23.19 22.70 15.09
C LYS A 393 22.22 23.85 15.38
N ILE A 394 21.39 23.73 16.41
CA ILE A 394 20.41 24.77 16.79
C ILE A 394 21.12 26.12 17.03
N LEU A 395 22.27 26.10 17.69
CA LEU A 395 23.04 27.31 17.96
C LEU A 395 23.73 27.87 16.71
N ASN A 396 24.26 27.00 15.84
CA ASN A 396 24.88 27.41 14.58
C ASN A 396 23.88 28.04 13.59
N GLU A 397 22.62 27.58 13.63
CA GLU A 397 21.51 28.10 12.82
C GLU A 397 20.80 29.29 13.49
N TYR A 398 21.19 29.66 14.71
CA TYR A 398 20.59 30.77 15.45
C TYR A 398 20.85 32.12 14.75
N PRO A 399 19.90 33.08 14.78
CA PRO A 399 20.06 34.34 14.06
C PRO A 399 21.32 35.12 14.49
N LYS A 400 22.23 35.38 13.56
CA LYS A 400 23.48 36.14 13.82
C LYS A 400 23.26 37.53 14.41
N SER A 401 22.10 38.14 14.15
CA SER A 401 21.69 39.43 14.72
C SER A 401 21.38 39.37 16.22
N LEU A 402 21.21 38.18 16.77
CA LEU A 402 20.93 37.90 18.18
C LEU A 402 22.14 37.23 18.87
N THR A 403 23.30 37.20 18.23
CA THR A 403 24.55 36.64 18.78
C THR A 403 25.63 37.70 18.81
N PHE A 404 26.52 37.66 19.80
CA PHE A 404 27.67 38.57 19.90
C PHE A 404 28.86 37.89 20.56
N HIS A 405 30.06 38.44 20.34
CA HIS A 405 31.30 37.92 20.93
C HIS A 405 31.60 38.62 22.26
N ILE A 406 32.19 37.86 23.19
CA ILE A 406 32.67 38.37 24.47
C ILE A 406 34.19 38.20 24.51
N GLU A 407 34.89 39.31 24.73
CA GLU A 407 36.33 39.32 24.83
C GLU A 407 36.81 38.66 26.13
N ASN A 408 38.08 38.22 26.16
CA ASN A 408 38.66 37.54 27.33
C ASN A 408 38.63 38.39 28.61
N ASN A 409 38.66 39.71 28.47
CA ASN A 409 38.54 40.65 29.58
C ASN A 409 37.08 40.90 30.00
N GLY A 410 36.09 40.18 29.45
CA GLY A 410 34.68 40.36 29.75
C GLY A 410 33.97 41.47 28.99
N THR A 411 34.63 42.13 28.05
CA THR A 411 34.02 43.23 27.31
C THR A 411 33.26 42.74 26.08
N PHE A 412 32.15 43.38 25.75
CA PHE A 412 31.35 43.05 24.56
C PHE A 412 30.51 44.23 24.09
N THR A 413 30.08 44.16 22.83
CA THR A 413 29.12 45.11 22.26
C THR A 413 27.80 44.40 22.04
N LEU A 414 26.73 44.94 22.62
CA LEU A 414 25.42 44.31 22.54
C LEU A 414 24.65 44.78 21.30
N PRO A 415 24.10 43.87 20.48
CA PRO A 415 23.21 44.25 19.39
C PRO A 415 21.96 44.97 19.90
N LYS A 416 21.40 45.87 19.07
CA LYS A 416 20.18 46.60 19.42
C LYS A 416 19.00 45.66 19.67
N ILE A 417 18.55 45.61 20.92
CA ILE A 417 17.41 44.79 21.33
C ILE A 417 16.09 45.54 21.06
N ARG A 418 15.25 44.97 20.20
CA ARG A 418 13.93 45.55 19.85
C ARG A 418 12.76 44.85 20.54
N ALA A 419 12.99 43.68 21.15
CA ALA A 419 11.97 42.89 21.81
C ALA A 419 11.69 43.44 23.22
N LYS A 420 10.40 43.54 23.59
CA LYS A 420 9.99 43.95 24.94
C LYS A 420 10.31 42.89 26.00
N HIS A 421 10.41 41.63 25.59
CA HIS A 421 10.75 40.51 26.45
C HIS A 421 11.96 39.79 25.85
N TYR A 422 13.06 39.79 26.58
CA TYR A 422 14.26 39.10 26.18
C TYR A 422 15.06 38.61 27.40
N LYS A 423 15.94 37.65 27.14
CA LYS A 423 17.01 37.26 28.04
C LYS A 423 18.34 37.39 27.31
N ILE A 424 19.38 37.80 28.03
CA ILE A 424 20.76 37.74 27.54
C ILE A 424 21.42 36.55 28.23
N VAL A 425 21.95 35.61 27.46
CA VAL A 425 22.74 34.48 27.96
C VAL A 425 24.19 34.70 27.55
N LEU A 426 25.07 34.80 28.53
CA LEU A 426 26.51 34.97 28.36
C LEU A 426 27.17 33.62 28.69
N ASN A 427 27.63 32.90 27.68
CA ASN A 427 28.38 31.66 27.90
C ASN A 427 29.82 32.03 28.27
N VAL A 428 30.18 31.80 29.54
CA VAL A 428 31.53 32.11 30.05
C VAL A 428 32.47 30.93 29.82
N ASN A 429 31.99 29.71 30.09
CA ASN A 429 32.66 28.47 29.72
C ASN A 429 31.65 27.32 29.64
N LYS A 430 32.10 26.12 29.28
CA LYS A 430 31.23 24.92 29.12
C LYS A 430 30.37 24.59 30.35
N ASN A 431 30.84 24.97 31.53
CA ASN A 431 30.20 24.64 32.80
C ASN A 431 29.48 25.85 33.43
N TYR A 432 29.43 26.99 32.76
CA TYR A 432 28.95 28.22 33.38
C TYR A 432 28.39 29.25 32.39
N SER A 433 27.16 29.69 32.67
CA SER A 433 26.51 30.81 31.99
C SER A 433 25.96 31.84 32.96
N VAL A 434 25.97 33.09 32.53
CA VAL A 434 25.23 34.18 33.19
C VAL A 434 23.99 34.50 32.36
N ILE A 435 22.83 34.56 33.01
CA ILE A 435 21.56 34.89 32.37
C ILE A 435 21.02 36.18 32.97
N TYR A 436 20.78 37.17 32.13
CA TYR A 436 20.06 38.38 32.49
C TYR A 436 18.64 38.36 31.92
N ASN A 437 17.65 38.62 32.77
CA ASN A 437 16.25 38.73 32.35
C ASN A 437 15.84 40.19 32.19
N GLY A 438 15.81 40.66 30.94
CA GLY A 438 15.53 42.06 30.56
C GLY A 438 14.05 42.38 30.33
N HIS A 439 13.13 41.71 31.03
CA HIS A 439 11.70 41.90 30.81
C HIS A 439 11.28 43.37 30.97
N ARG A 440 10.78 43.99 29.88
CA ARG A 440 10.39 45.41 29.78
C ARG A 440 11.50 46.42 30.04
N VAL A 441 12.76 45.99 29.98
CA VAL A 441 13.93 46.87 30.03
C VAL A 441 14.33 47.20 28.60
N LEU A 442 14.45 48.48 28.22
CA LEU A 442 14.82 48.84 26.84
C LEU A 442 16.34 48.91 26.63
N THR A 443 17.08 49.28 27.68
CA THR A 443 18.53 49.37 27.68
C THR A 443 19.06 48.51 28.82
N PRO A 444 19.80 47.42 28.53
CA PRO A 444 20.37 46.58 29.58
C PRO A 444 21.46 47.33 30.36
N PRO A 445 21.84 46.82 31.55
CA PRO A 445 22.96 47.35 32.32
C PRO A 445 24.26 47.29 31.51
N THR A 446 25.11 48.31 31.68
CA THR A 446 26.45 48.35 31.11
C THR A 446 27.37 47.31 31.72
N ASP A 447 27.14 46.94 32.98
CA ASP A 447 27.94 45.96 33.70
C ASP A 447 27.05 44.82 34.21
N PHE A 448 27.45 43.58 33.92
CA PHE A 448 26.86 42.38 34.47
C PHE A 448 27.71 41.87 35.63
N THR A 449 27.18 42.01 36.83
CA THR A 449 27.78 41.58 38.09
C THR A 449 26.79 40.69 38.86
N GLN A 450 27.26 39.99 39.90
CA GLN A 450 26.38 39.21 40.78
C GLN A 450 25.28 40.04 41.46
N THR A 451 25.52 41.35 41.67
CA THR A 451 24.56 42.28 42.28
C THR A 451 23.64 42.95 41.26
N THR A 452 23.86 42.73 39.97
CA THR A 452 23.01 43.27 38.91
C THR A 452 21.60 42.66 39.02
N PRO A 453 20.54 43.49 39.13
CA PRO A 453 19.18 42.99 39.25
C PRO A 453 18.79 42.09 38.06
N ASN A 454 17.99 41.06 38.32
CA ASN A 454 17.51 40.10 37.32
C ASN A 454 18.61 39.27 36.63
N THR A 455 19.80 39.20 37.22
CA THR A 455 20.88 38.33 36.78
C THR A 455 20.89 37.05 37.62
N THR A 456 21.02 35.91 36.95
CA THR A 456 21.14 34.58 37.56
C THR A 456 22.27 33.82 36.91
N THR A 457 22.89 32.92 37.66
CA THR A 457 23.96 32.05 37.15
C THR A 457 23.39 30.66 36.95
N VAL A 458 23.84 29.99 35.88
CA VAL A 458 23.39 28.64 35.55
C VAL A 458 24.61 27.77 35.33
N GLN A 459 24.55 26.58 35.92
CA GLN A 459 25.52 25.53 35.67
C GLN A 459 25.32 25.06 34.22
N TYR A 460 26.41 25.08 33.45
CA TYR A 460 26.51 24.77 32.02
C TYR A 460 26.31 25.93 31.03
N ASP A 461 26.93 25.77 29.86
CA ASP A 461 26.70 26.63 28.70
C ASP A 461 25.34 26.35 28.04
N LEU A 462 24.92 27.28 27.16
CA LEU A 462 23.66 27.15 26.44
C LEU A 462 23.56 25.86 25.61
N ASN A 463 24.66 25.36 25.05
CA ASN A 463 24.66 24.13 24.27
C ASN A 463 24.26 22.94 25.14
N GLN A 464 24.93 22.77 26.29
CA GLN A 464 24.67 21.69 27.21
C GLN A 464 23.25 21.76 27.78
N LEU A 465 22.73 22.96 28.05
CA LEU A 465 21.34 23.14 28.51
C LEU A 465 20.31 22.68 27.46
N ILE A 466 20.51 23.04 26.18
CA ILE A 466 19.65 22.58 25.08
C ILE A 466 19.80 21.08 24.87
N SER A 467 21.04 20.56 24.91
CA SER A 467 21.34 19.14 24.77
C SER A 467 20.61 18.31 25.82
N GLN A 468 20.64 18.74 27.10
CA GLN A 468 19.93 18.08 28.19
C GLN A 468 18.42 18.07 27.95
N GLN A 469 17.85 19.21 27.52
CA GLN A 469 16.43 19.29 27.20
C GLN A 469 16.04 18.34 26.05
N LEU A 470 16.85 18.27 24.98
CA LEU A 470 16.60 17.35 23.86
C LEU A 470 16.75 15.89 24.29
N PHE A 471 17.71 15.59 25.15
CA PHE A 471 17.94 14.26 25.72
C PHE A 471 16.77 13.80 26.58
N GLU A 472 16.31 14.63 27.52
CA GLU A 472 15.11 14.38 28.32
C GLU A 472 13.90 14.13 27.41
N LYS A 473 13.73 14.98 26.39
CA LYS A 473 12.64 14.79 25.41
C LYS A 473 12.76 13.50 24.64
N TRP A 474 13.95 13.01 24.37
CA TRP A 474 14.15 11.70 23.72
C TRP A 474 13.80 10.55 24.66
N ILE A 475 14.20 10.61 25.93
CA ILE A 475 14.12 9.51 26.90
C ILE A 475 12.81 9.45 27.69
N ASP A 476 12.10 10.56 27.89
CA ASP A 476 10.81 10.64 28.63
C ASP A 476 9.66 9.93 27.90
N SER A 477 9.77 8.62 27.70
CA SER A 477 8.87 7.78 26.92
C SER A 477 8.48 6.54 27.70
#